data_AF-A0A7X1NTH3-F1
#
_entry.id   AF-A0A7X1NTH3-F1
#
_cell.length_a   1.000
_cell.length_b   1.000
_cell.length_c   1.000
_cell.angle_alpha   90.00
_cell.angle_beta   90.00
_cell.angle_gamma   90.00
#
_symmetry.space_group_name_H-M   'P 1'
#
loop_
_entity.id
_entity.type
_entity.pdbx_description
1 polymer ?
#
loop_
_entity_poly.entity_id
_entity_poly.type
_entity_poly.pdbx_seq_one_letter_code
_entity_poly.pdbx_strand_id
1 'polypeptide(L)'
;MLSHLTQLVADVDGAWAAAIGGLDGLLVEGHAAANTDLNLLVAEHAGLMRASGAAYGDTLNGGNVRELYLRGERLSVYLHPITSAFFLLLAMDARSNLGQARLYGRAAAHRLEALL
;
A
#
# COMPACT_ATOMS: atom_id res chain seq x y z
N MET A 1 -7.83 8.70 10.43
CA MET A 1 -7.03 7.97 9.43
C MET A 1 -5.77 7.38 10.08
N LEU A 2 -4.99 8.17 10.82
CA LEU A 2 -3.78 7.71 11.54
C LEU A 2 -3.99 6.46 12.40
N SER A 3 -5.05 6.43 13.21
CA SER A 3 -5.34 5.29 14.10
C SER A 3 -5.52 3.97 13.35
N HIS A 4 -6.10 3.99 12.14
CA HIS A 4 -6.23 2.80 11.30
C HIS A 4 -4.88 2.34 10.73
N LEU A 5 -4.01 3.27 10.37
CA LEU A 5 -2.66 2.98 9.87
C LEU A 5 -1.76 2.44 10.99
N THR A 6 -1.82 3.04 12.17
CA THR A 6 -1.09 2.56 13.36
C THR A 6 -1.54 1.17 13.77
N GLN A 7 -2.86 0.92 13.81
CA GLN A 7 -3.40 -0.41 14.10
C GLN A 7 -2.95 -1.44 13.06
N LEU A 8 -2.97 -1.08 11.77
CA LEU A 8 -2.55 -1.98 10.71
C LEU A 8 -1.07 -2.38 10.83
N VAL A 9 -0.18 -1.43 11.16
CA VAL A 9 1.24 -1.72 11.39
C VAL A 9 1.42 -2.63 12.62
N ALA A 10 0.61 -2.46 13.67
CA ALA A 10 0.67 -3.31 14.85
C ALA A 10 0.14 -4.74 14.61
N ASP A 11 -0.86 -4.90 13.75
CA ASP A 11 -1.55 -6.19 13.54
C ASP A 11 -0.85 -7.11 12.53
N VAL A 12 -0.04 -6.56 11.63
CA VAL A 12 0.64 -7.33 10.57
C VAL A 12 2.07 -7.65 11.00
N ASP A 13 2.38 -8.93 11.16
CA ASP A 13 3.71 -9.39 11.53
C ASP A 13 4.75 -9.02 10.46
N GLY A 14 5.82 -8.34 10.90
CA GLY A 14 6.87 -7.79 10.05
C GLY A 14 6.53 -6.44 9.37
N ALA A 15 5.33 -5.87 9.59
CA ALA A 15 5.02 -4.53 9.12
C ALA A 15 5.71 -3.46 9.96
N TRP A 16 6.20 -2.41 9.30
CA TRP A 16 6.88 -1.31 9.97
C TRP A 16 6.43 0.07 9.50
N ALA A 17 5.68 0.16 8.40
CA ALA A 17 5.01 1.38 8.00
C ALA A 17 3.74 1.12 7.19
N ALA A 18 2.77 2.03 7.30
CA ALA A 18 1.59 2.08 6.46
C ALA A 18 1.32 3.54 6.04
N ALA A 19 0.84 3.74 4.82
CA ALA A 19 0.55 5.06 4.28
C ALA A 19 -0.63 5.04 3.31
N ILE A 20 -1.26 6.19 3.14
CA ILE A 20 -2.22 6.47 2.08
C ILE A 20 -1.48 7.34 1.07
N GLY A 21 -1.33 6.82 -0.14
CA GLY A 21 -0.70 7.50 -1.26
C GLY A 21 -1.71 7.86 -2.33
N GLY A 22 -1.54 9.03 -2.94
CA GLY A 22 -2.17 9.36 -4.20
C GLY A 22 -1.45 8.67 -5.36
N LEU A 23 -2.21 8.30 -6.39
CA LEU A 23 -1.64 7.86 -7.67
C LEU A 23 -0.90 8.98 -8.40
N ASP A 24 -0.88 10.21 -7.88
CA ASP A 24 0.01 11.29 -8.29
C ASP A 24 1.41 11.20 -7.64
N GLY A 25 1.59 10.33 -6.64
CA GLY A 25 2.84 10.15 -5.89
C GLY A 25 2.93 10.98 -4.62
N LEU A 26 1.86 11.65 -4.19
CA LEU A 26 1.83 12.44 -2.98
C LEU A 26 1.37 11.61 -1.77
N LEU A 27 2.06 11.79 -0.64
CA LEU A 27 1.65 11.23 0.65
C LEU A 27 0.45 12.02 1.20
N VAL A 28 -0.64 11.31 1.48
CA VAL A 28 -1.82 11.89 2.15
C VAL A 28 -1.64 11.80 3.66
N GLU A 29 -1.36 10.59 4.15
CA GLU A 29 -1.16 10.33 5.58
C GLU A 29 -0.35 9.05 5.77
N GLY A 30 0.40 8.94 6.87
CA GLY A 30 1.26 7.79 7.11
C GLY A 30 1.63 7.58 8.56
N HIS A 31 1.98 6.33 8.87
CA HIS A 31 2.54 5.91 10.14
C HIS A 31 3.73 5.00 9.88
N ALA A 32 4.85 5.24 10.58
CA ALA A 32 6.02 4.38 10.55
C ALA A 32 6.56 4.17 11.97
N ALA A 33 6.94 2.93 12.29
CA ALA A 33 7.59 2.58 13.56
C ALA A 33 9.07 3.02 13.61
N ALA A 34 9.68 3.27 12.45
CA ALA A 34 11.06 3.71 12.30
C ALA A 34 11.15 4.98 11.45
N ASN A 35 12.29 5.69 11.54
CA ASN A 35 12.54 6.87 10.73
C ASN A 35 12.79 6.47 9.26
N THR A 36 11.75 6.54 8.43
CA THR A 36 11.77 6.28 6.99
C THR A 36 11.18 7.48 6.25
N ASP A 37 11.65 7.73 5.04
CA ASP A 37 11.00 8.63 4.11
C ASP A 37 9.75 7.99 3.46
N LEU A 38 8.58 8.25 4.05
CA LEU A 38 7.31 7.77 3.49
C LEU A 38 6.92 8.47 2.19
N ASN A 39 7.41 9.69 1.94
CA ASN A 39 7.14 10.38 0.68
C ASN A 39 7.82 9.64 -0.47
N LEU A 40 9.09 9.26 -0.29
CA LEU A 40 9.82 8.44 -1.27
C LEU A 40 9.11 7.10 -1.51
N LEU A 41 8.72 6.40 -0.43
CA LEU A 41 8.02 5.11 -0.56
C LEU A 41 6.73 5.24 -1.37
N VAL A 42 5.91 6.25 -1.07
CA VAL A 42 4.65 6.49 -1.80
C VAL A 42 4.91 6.86 -3.25
N ALA A 43 5.85 7.77 -3.53
CA ALA A 43 6.14 8.25 -4.88
C ALA A 43 6.59 7.11 -5.81
N GLU A 44 7.54 6.27 -5.35
CA GLU A 44 8.04 5.12 -6.12
C GLU A 44 6.92 4.10 -6.39
N HIS A 45 6.12 3.78 -5.36
CA HIS A 45 5.06 2.79 -5.50
C HIS A 45 3.86 3.29 -6.30
N ALA A 46 3.58 4.59 -6.30
CA ALA A 46 2.60 5.18 -7.20
C ALA A 46 3.01 4.98 -8.68
N GLY A 47 4.30 5.12 -8.99
CA GLY A 47 4.85 4.81 -10.31
C GLY A 47 4.62 3.35 -10.72
N LEU A 48 4.96 2.41 -9.83
CA LEU A 48 4.74 0.98 -10.05
C LEU A 48 3.26 0.63 -10.23
N MET A 49 2.39 1.26 -9.44
CA MET A 49 0.95 1.05 -9.49
C MET A 49 0.37 1.54 -10.84
N ARG A 50 0.76 2.74 -11.30
CA ARG A 50 0.36 3.25 -12.62
C ARG A 50 0.86 2.36 -13.76
N ALA A 51 2.12 1.94 -13.73
CA ALA A 51 2.70 1.07 -14.75
C ALA A 51 1.98 -0.29 -14.81
N SER A 52 1.67 -0.87 -13.65
CA SER A 52 0.89 -2.11 -13.55
C SER A 52 -0.52 -1.93 -14.09
N GLY A 53 -1.15 -0.79 -13.80
CA GLY A 53 -2.46 -0.40 -14.32
C GLY A 53 -2.50 -0.34 -15.84
N ALA A 54 -1.54 0.36 -16.46
CA ALA A 54 -1.43 0.45 -17.92
C ALA A 54 -1.18 -0.92 -18.56
N ALA A 55 -0.28 -1.73 -17.97
CA ALA A 55 -0.01 -3.08 -18.48
C ALA A 55 -1.28 -3.96 -18.49
N TYR A 56 -2.04 -3.96 -17.40
CA TYR A 56 -3.25 -4.79 -17.29
C TYR A 56 -4.43 -4.22 -18.09
N GLY A 57 -4.66 -2.91 -18.03
CA GLY A 57 -5.78 -2.25 -18.68
C GLY A 57 -5.60 -2.17 -20.20
N ASP A 58 -4.44 -1.70 -20.66
CA ASP A 58 -4.25 -1.30 -22.05
C ASP A 58 -3.65 -2.41 -22.92
N THR A 59 -2.85 -3.30 -22.33
CA THR A 59 -2.07 -4.31 -23.08
C THR A 59 -2.58 -5.73 -22.88
N LEU A 60 -2.79 -6.14 -21.63
CA LEU A 60 -3.06 -7.55 -21.30
C LEU A 60 -4.55 -7.89 -21.21
N ASN A 61 -5.45 -6.89 -21.28
CA ASN A 61 -6.88 -7.05 -21.04
C ASN A 61 -7.19 -7.78 -19.70
N GLY A 62 -6.38 -7.48 -18.68
CA GLY A 62 -6.48 -8.06 -17.34
C GLY A 62 -7.44 -7.33 -16.40
N GLY A 63 -8.05 -6.23 -16.87
CA GLY A 63 -8.93 -5.38 -16.10
C GLY A 63 -8.20 -4.52 -15.06
N ASN A 64 -8.96 -4.02 -14.08
CA ASN A 64 -8.42 -3.12 -13.05
C ASN A 64 -7.54 -3.89 -12.05
N VAL A 65 -6.36 -3.35 -11.76
CA VAL A 65 -5.50 -3.90 -10.72
C VAL A 65 -6.20 -3.81 -9.36
N ARG A 66 -6.20 -4.91 -8.62
CA ARG A 66 -6.86 -5.04 -7.31
C ARG A 66 -5.90 -5.08 -6.13
N GLU A 67 -4.63 -5.38 -6.40
CA GLU A 67 -3.52 -5.32 -5.45
C GLU A 67 -2.20 -5.42 -6.21
N LEU A 68 -1.12 -4.92 -5.60
CA LEU A 68 0.25 -5.15 -6.05
C LEU A 68 1.09 -5.60 -4.85
N TYR A 69 1.85 -6.66 -5.01
CA TYR A 69 2.82 -7.09 -4.02
C TYR A 69 4.19 -7.21 -4.66
N LEU A 70 5.14 -6.40 -4.19
CA LEU A 70 6.53 -6.46 -4.62
C LEU A 70 7.39 -6.88 -3.43
N ARG A 71 8.14 -7.98 -3.60
CA ARG A 71 9.06 -8.50 -2.58
C ARG A 71 10.49 -8.46 -3.10
N GLY A 72 11.31 -7.64 -2.47
CA GLY A 72 12.76 -7.68 -2.59
C GLY A 72 13.39 -8.51 -1.47
N GLU A 73 14.73 -8.55 -1.46
CA GLU A 73 15.50 -9.28 -0.45
C GLU A 73 15.31 -8.72 0.97
N ARG A 74 15.08 -7.40 1.09
CA ARG A 74 15.05 -6.68 2.38
C ARG A 74 13.75 -5.92 2.66
N LEU A 75 12.93 -5.74 1.64
CA LEU A 75 11.71 -4.93 1.69
C LEU A 75 10.63 -5.64 0.89
N SER A 76 9.46 -5.78 1.50
CA SER A 76 8.25 -6.16 0.79
C SER A 76 7.21 -5.05 0.95
N VAL A 77 6.50 -4.72 -0.13
CA VAL A 77 5.43 -3.72 -0.08
C VAL A 77 4.17 -4.31 -0.68
N TYR A 78 3.10 -4.25 0.11
CA TYR A 78 1.74 -4.56 -0.31
C TYR A 78 0.99 -3.26 -0.59
N LEU A 79 0.41 -3.15 -1.79
CA LEU A 79 -0.44 -2.05 -2.20
C LEU A 79 -1.87 -2.54 -2.42
N HIS A 80 -2.83 -1.78 -1.91
CA HIS A 80 -4.25 -2.02 -2.12
C HIS A 80 -4.95 -0.73 -2.58
N PRO A 81 -5.55 -0.69 -3.77
CA PRO A 81 -6.35 0.47 -4.19
C PRO A 81 -7.49 0.75 -3.20
N ILE A 82 -7.67 2.02 -2.83
CA ILE A 82 -8.79 2.47 -1.99
C ILE A 82 -9.86 3.09 -2.89
N THR A 83 -9.45 4.00 -3.78
CA THR A 83 -10.29 4.61 -4.82
C THR A 83 -9.56 4.59 -6.16
N SER A 84 -10.11 5.24 -7.19
CA SER A 84 -9.38 5.45 -8.45
C SER A 84 -8.18 6.40 -8.32
N ALA A 85 -8.08 7.16 -7.23
CA ALA A 85 -7.03 8.15 -7.00
C ALA A 85 -6.07 7.77 -5.86
N PHE A 86 -6.51 6.93 -4.92
CA PHE A 86 -5.75 6.63 -3.70
C PHE A 86 -5.50 5.14 -3.51
N PHE A 87 -4.38 4.80 -2.88
CA PHE A 87 -4.04 3.45 -2.47
C PHE A 87 -3.49 3.41 -1.05
N LEU A 88 -3.70 2.29 -0.38
CA LEU A 88 -3.04 1.91 0.85
C LEU A 88 -1.69 1.27 0.50
N LEU A 89 -0.64 1.72 1.17
CA LEU A 89 0.70 1.13 1.15
C LEU A 89 0.96 0.50 2.53
N LEU A 90 1.45 -0.73 2.54
CA LEU A 90 1.96 -1.41 3.74
C LEU A 90 3.37 -1.92 3.45
N ALA A 91 4.36 -1.31 4.11
CA ALA A 91 5.75 -1.69 4.03
C ALA A 91 6.12 -2.66 5.15
N MET A 92 6.79 -3.72 4.76
CA MET A 92 7.08 -4.86 5.62
C MET A 92 8.49 -5.38 5.37
N ASP A 93 9.01 -6.13 6.33
CA ASP A 93 10.27 -6.84 6.15
C ASP A 93 10.12 -7.99 5.14
N ALA A 94 11.25 -8.61 4.79
CA ALA A 94 11.30 -9.70 3.83
C ALA A 94 10.73 -11.03 4.35
N ARG A 95 10.38 -11.18 5.64
CA ARG A 95 9.80 -12.41 6.23
C ARG A 95 8.36 -12.23 6.74
N SER A 96 7.77 -11.09 6.42
CA SER A 96 6.43 -10.68 6.84
C SER A 96 5.30 -11.57 6.34
N ASN A 97 4.17 -11.47 7.03
CA ASN A 97 2.99 -12.27 6.76
C ASN A 97 2.07 -11.61 5.71
N LEU A 98 2.24 -11.99 4.44
CA LEU A 98 1.40 -11.51 3.34
C LEU A 98 -0.11 -11.82 3.54
N GLY A 99 -0.44 -12.92 4.20
CA GLY A 99 -1.83 -13.28 4.48
C GLY A 99 -2.51 -12.26 5.40
N GLN A 100 -1.82 -11.88 6.48
CA GLN A 100 -2.27 -10.81 7.38
C GLN A 100 -2.33 -9.47 6.66
N ALA A 101 -1.30 -9.13 5.87
CA ALA A 101 -1.27 -7.91 5.07
C ALA A 101 -2.51 -7.77 4.17
N ARG A 102 -2.88 -8.83 3.46
CA ARG A 102 -4.09 -8.85 2.62
C ARG A 102 -5.38 -8.73 3.43
N LEU A 103 -5.52 -9.52 4.49
CA LEU A 103 -6.74 -9.56 5.31
C LEU A 103 -6.98 -8.21 5.99
N TYR A 104 -5.99 -7.72 6.73
CA TYR A 104 -6.09 -6.49 7.51
C TYR A 104 -5.96 -5.25 6.63
N GLY A 105 -5.13 -5.29 5.58
CA GLY A 105 -5.00 -4.19 4.62
C GLY A 105 -6.30 -3.93 3.87
N ARG A 106 -6.99 -4.96 3.40
CA ARG A 106 -8.31 -4.79 2.76
C ARG A 106 -9.36 -4.23 3.74
N ALA A 107 -9.39 -4.73 4.97
CA ALA A 107 -10.30 -4.22 6.00
C ALA A 107 -9.97 -2.77 6.41
N ALA A 108 -8.69 -2.38 6.39
CA ALA A 108 -8.26 -1.00 6.61
C ALA A 108 -8.65 -0.10 5.43
N ALA A 109 -8.41 -0.53 4.19
CA ALA A 109 -8.77 0.21 2.98
C ALA A 109 -10.27 0.52 2.93
N HIS A 110 -11.14 -0.45 3.20
CA HIS A 110 -12.59 -0.21 3.27
C HIS A 110 -13.00 0.81 4.34
N ARG A 111 -12.31 0.85 5.49
CA ARG A 111 -12.56 1.86 6.53
C ARG A 111 -12.05 3.25 6.13
N LEU A 112 -10.91 3.30 5.43
CA LEU A 112 -10.30 4.53 4.95
C LEU A 112 -11.06 5.14 3.76
N GLU A 113 -11.68 4.32 2.92
CA GLU A 113 -12.53 4.76 1.80
C GLU A 113 -13.67 5.67 2.26
N ALA A 114 -14.25 5.40 3.44
CA ALA A 114 -15.31 6.22 4.02
C ALA A 114 -14.83 7.61 4.52
N LEU A 115 -13.52 7.86 4.52
CA LEU A 115 -12.88 9.07 5.03
C LEU A 115 -12.21 9.90 3.91
N LEU A 116 -12.19 9.39 2.68
CA LEU A 116 -11.59 10.00 1.49
C LEU A 116 -12.68 10.50 0.53
#